data_AF-A0A7X5ISW9-F1
#
_entry.id   AF-A0A7X5ISW9-F1
#
_cell.length_a   1.000
_cell.length_b   1.000
_cell.length_c   1.000
_cell.angle_alpha   90.00
_cell.angle_beta   90.00
_cell.angle_gamma   90.00
#
_symmetry.space_group_name_H-M   'P 1'
#
loop_
_entity.id
_entity.type
_entity.pdbx_description
1 polymer ?
#
loop_
_entity_poly.entity_id
_entity_poly.type
_entity_poly.pdbx_seq_one_letter_code
_entity_poly.pdbx_strand_id
1 'polypeptide(L)'
;MSISAKVPVFQGFAEIIKVVILTIMVLSSSEKNELQTSIDMLEQSNFSAFYEKNQSIVQSILFIESFNEFLDFSNGNHLDKECYCAAFLCAKGYGVQVGGYEDDLTRTLTAFFHSRGIEYPEITEIICKEKIYTDCSDFDNFKKSMAAINRVLDTHGVRLIVLEDFVYCDCEYTVLCLDKALADKILSSWSSDNFEIYL
;
A
#
# COMPACT_ATOMS: atom_id res chain seq x y z
N MET A 1 18.30 10.19 -40.31
CA MET A 1 17.54 9.03 -39.80
C MET A 1 16.89 9.46 -38.50
N SER A 2 15.59 9.72 -38.52
CA SER A 2 14.81 10.09 -37.33
C SER A 2 14.02 8.85 -36.90
N ILE A 3 14.33 8.30 -35.73
CA ILE A 3 13.58 7.19 -35.16
C ILE A 3 12.45 7.81 -34.35
N SER A 4 11.29 7.91 -34.98
CA SER A 4 10.03 8.21 -34.31
C SER A 4 9.70 7.03 -33.40
N ALA A 5 9.88 7.21 -32.10
CA ALA A 5 9.37 6.29 -31.09
C ALA A 5 7.83 6.38 -31.11
N LYS A 6 7.18 5.33 -31.60
CA LYS A 6 5.72 5.18 -31.51
C LYS A 6 5.35 5.03 -30.05
N VAL A 7 4.68 6.04 -29.51
CA VAL A 7 3.88 5.92 -28.28
C VAL A 7 2.73 4.94 -28.59
N PRO A 8 2.50 3.87 -27.82
CA PRO A 8 1.36 3.02 -28.03
C PRO A 8 0.09 3.79 -27.67
N VAL A 9 -0.82 3.93 -28.64
CA VAL A 9 -2.19 4.37 -28.41
C VAL A 9 -2.93 3.16 -27.82
N PHE A 10 -3.23 3.20 -26.53
CA PHE A 10 -4.04 2.17 -25.86
C PHE A 10 -5.52 2.44 -26.14
N GLN A 11 -6.11 1.67 -27.05
CA GLN A 11 -7.54 1.65 -27.32
C GLN A 11 -8.21 0.47 -26.59
N GLY A 12 -9.21 0.77 -25.75
CA GLY A 12 -10.48 0.03 -25.75
C GLY A 12 -10.65 -1.25 -24.92
N PHE A 13 -9.78 -1.56 -23.96
CA PHE A 13 -10.07 -2.56 -22.92
C PHE A 13 -10.02 -1.87 -21.56
N ALA A 14 -10.99 -2.16 -20.68
CA ALA A 14 -10.88 -1.79 -19.28
C ALA A 14 -9.62 -2.48 -18.74
N GLU A 15 -8.58 -1.69 -18.46
CA GLU A 15 -7.31 -2.19 -17.96
C GLU A 15 -7.53 -2.69 -16.54
N ILE A 16 -7.39 -4.00 -16.33
CA ILE A 16 -7.47 -4.60 -14.99
C ILE A 16 -6.34 -4.00 -14.14
N ILE A 17 -6.68 -3.39 -13.01
CA ILE A 17 -5.72 -2.76 -12.10
C ILE A 17 -5.39 -3.74 -10.98
N LYS A 18 -4.12 -4.11 -10.90
CA LYS A 18 -3.47 -4.83 -9.79
C LYS A 18 -2.63 -3.88 -8.96
N VAL A 19 -2.16 -4.30 -7.78
CA VAL A 19 -1.24 -3.48 -6.95
C VAL A 19 -0.01 -3.02 -7.74
N VAL A 20 0.59 -3.89 -8.56
CA VAL A 20 1.77 -3.53 -9.37
C VAL A 20 1.46 -2.36 -10.33
N ILE A 21 0.30 -2.38 -10.99
CA ILE A 21 -0.13 -1.32 -11.92
C ILE A 21 -0.44 -0.05 -11.14
N LEU A 22 -1.17 -0.17 -10.02
CA LEU A 22 -1.43 0.92 -9.09
C LEU A 22 -0.14 1.63 -8.67
N THR A 23 0.87 0.87 -8.24
CA THR A 23 2.17 1.38 -7.85
C THR A 23 2.83 2.15 -9.00
N ILE A 24 2.81 1.61 -10.22
CA ILE A 24 3.35 2.31 -11.40
C ILE A 24 2.56 3.59 -11.72
N MET A 25 1.26 3.65 -11.44
CA MET A 25 0.44 4.83 -11.70
C MET A 25 0.76 5.98 -10.75
N VAL A 26 1.16 5.70 -9.50
CA VAL A 26 1.37 6.73 -8.47
C VAL A 26 2.82 7.18 -8.35
N LEU A 27 3.79 6.30 -8.62
CA LEU A 27 5.21 6.60 -8.43
C LEU A 27 5.74 7.63 -9.45
N SER A 28 6.72 8.41 -9.02
CA SER A 28 7.57 9.21 -9.92
C SER A 28 8.50 8.34 -10.77
N SER A 29 9.08 8.88 -11.85
CA SER A 29 9.99 8.13 -12.72
C SER A 29 11.21 7.57 -11.99
N SER A 30 11.77 8.32 -11.02
CA SER A 30 12.89 7.84 -10.21
C SER A 30 12.49 6.69 -9.30
N GLU A 31 11.32 6.77 -8.66
CA GLU A 31 10.83 5.72 -7.78
C GLU A 31 10.44 4.45 -8.56
N LYS A 32 9.92 4.60 -9.79
CA LYS A 32 9.67 3.45 -10.68
C LYS A 32 10.96 2.71 -11.01
N ASN A 33 12.04 3.43 -11.33
CA ASN A 33 13.34 2.82 -11.59
C ASN A 33 13.89 2.11 -10.35
N GLU A 34 13.70 2.71 -9.18
CA GLU A 34 14.11 2.12 -7.91
C GLU A 34 13.33 0.83 -7.62
N LEU A 35 12.00 0.86 -7.75
CA LEU A 35 11.14 -0.31 -7.61
C LEU A 35 11.54 -1.42 -8.58
N GLN A 36 11.73 -1.08 -9.86
CA GLN A 36 12.13 -2.06 -10.88
C GLN A 36 13.48 -2.68 -10.55
N THR A 37 14.45 -1.87 -10.10
CA THR A 37 15.76 -2.39 -9.67
C THR A 37 15.61 -3.41 -8.55
N SER A 38 14.75 -3.16 -7.57
CA SER A 38 14.51 -4.10 -6.46
C SER A 38 13.78 -5.36 -6.92
N ILE A 39 12.79 -5.24 -7.82
CA ILE A 39 12.10 -6.37 -8.44
C ILE A 39 13.09 -7.25 -9.22
N ASP A 40 13.98 -6.64 -10.01
CA ASP A 40 14.99 -7.36 -10.79
C ASP A 40 15.93 -8.17 -9.86
N MET A 41 16.29 -7.61 -8.69
CA MET A 41 17.10 -8.32 -7.70
C MET A 41 16.37 -9.54 -7.12
N LEU A 42 15.07 -9.45 -6.84
CA LEU A 42 14.25 -10.60 -6.41
C LEU A 42 14.18 -11.67 -7.50
N GLU A 43 13.87 -11.28 -8.73
CA GLU A 43 13.70 -12.19 -9.87
C GLU A 43 15.02 -12.89 -10.23
N GLN A 44 16.16 -12.25 -9.97
CA GLN A 44 17.50 -12.84 -10.14
C GLN A 44 18.00 -13.61 -8.90
N SER A 45 17.17 -13.74 -7.86
CA SER A 45 17.55 -14.37 -6.58
C SER A 45 18.78 -13.73 -5.91
N ASN A 46 19.03 -12.44 -6.17
CA ASN A 46 20.10 -11.68 -5.53
C ASN A 46 19.66 -11.19 -4.15
N PHE A 47 19.37 -12.13 -3.25
CA PHE A 47 18.74 -11.87 -1.96
C PHE A 47 19.57 -10.97 -1.04
N SER A 48 20.90 -11.06 -1.10
CA SER A 48 21.79 -10.19 -0.31
C SER A 48 21.63 -8.73 -0.69
N ALA A 49 21.75 -8.41 -1.99
CA ALA A 49 21.62 -7.04 -2.46
C ALA A 49 20.19 -6.51 -2.30
N PHE A 50 19.20 -7.37 -2.52
CA PHE A 50 17.80 -7.02 -2.31
C PHE A 50 17.53 -6.65 -0.83
N TYR A 51 17.94 -7.49 0.11
CA TYR A 51 17.70 -7.27 1.53
C TYR A 51 18.44 -6.04 2.03
N GLU A 52 19.72 -5.87 1.69
CA GLU A 52 20.50 -4.70 2.10
C GLU A 52 19.83 -3.39 1.67
N LYS A 53 19.30 -3.34 0.45
CA LYS A 53 18.64 -2.16 -0.08
C LYS A 53 17.23 -1.94 0.47
N ASN A 54 16.49 -3.01 0.74
CA ASN A 54 15.06 -2.97 1.05
C ASN A 54 14.74 -3.44 2.48
N GLN A 55 15.73 -3.43 3.37
CA GLN A 55 15.65 -4.03 4.70
C GLN A 55 14.37 -3.64 5.44
N SER A 56 14.08 -2.33 5.56
CA SER A 56 12.92 -1.87 6.31
C SER A 56 11.58 -2.34 5.72
N ILE A 57 11.50 -2.47 4.39
CA ILE A 57 10.31 -2.99 3.69
C ILE A 57 10.18 -4.49 3.93
N VAL A 58 11.28 -5.23 3.84
CA VAL A 58 11.25 -6.68 4.07
C VAL A 58 10.84 -6.99 5.50
N GLN A 59 11.42 -6.27 6.47
CA GLN A 59 11.08 -6.42 7.88
C GLN A 59 9.61 -6.06 8.16
N SER A 60 9.04 -5.06 7.45
CA SER A 60 7.64 -4.68 7.64
C SER A 60 6.65 -5.69 7.02
N ILE A 61 7.00 -6.37 5.93
CA ILE A 61 6.12 -7.36 5.30
C ILE A 61 6.17 -8.70 6.04
N LEU A 62 7.39 -9.16 6.36
CA LEU A 62 7.61 -10.54 6.82
C LEU A 62 7.71 -10.66 8.35
N PHE A 63 7.71 -9.54 9.08
CA PHE A 63 7.90 -9.50 10.53
C PHE A 63 9.18 -10.23 11.00
N ILE A 64 10.22 -10.15 10.17
CA ILE A 64 11.54 -10.71 10.46
C ILE A 64 12.52 -9.62 10.89
N GLU A 65 13.56 -9.99 11.62
CA GLU A 65 14.53 -9.05 12.18
C GLU A 65 15.87 -9.09 11.45
N SER A 66 16.20 -10.20 10.78
CA SER A 66 17.54 -10.44 10.27
C SER A 66 17.62 -10.92 8.81
N PHE A 67 18.78 -10.70 8.18
CA PHE A 67 19.08 -11.23 6.85
C PHE A 67 19.04 -12.76 6.81
N ASN A 68 19.44 -13.43 7.90
CA ASN A 68 19.40 -14.89 7.97
C ASN A 68 17.96 -15.41 7.93
N GLU A 69 17.04 -14.78 8.66
CA GLU A 69 15.60 -15.10 8.59
C GLU A 69 15.04 -14.85 7.18
N PHE A 70 15.50 -13.79 6.50
CA PHE A 70 15.09 -13.53 5.12
C PHE A 70 15.59 -14.61 4.15
N LEU A 71 16.83 -15.09 4.32
CA LEU A 71 17.37 -16.20 3.53
C LEU A 71 16.60 -17.49 3.80
N ASP A 72 16.30 -17.79 5.06
CA ASP A 72 15.51 -18.96 5.45
C ASP A 72 14.12 -18.92 4.82
N PHE A 73 13.46 -17.76 4.84
CA PHE A 73 12.20 -17.53 4.11
C PHE A 73 12.37 -17.78 2.60
N SER A 74 13.39 -17.17 1.99
CA SER A 74 13.63 -17.21 0.54
C SER A 74 14.02 -18.59 0.01
N ASN A 75 14.51 -19.48 0.87
CA ASN A 75 14.84 -20.86 0.50
C ASN A 75 13.60 -21.73 0.25
N GLY A 76 12.44 -21.37 0.82
CA GLY A 76 11.19 -22.11 0.66
C GLY A 76 10.08 -21.32 -0.03
N ASN A 77 10.20 -20.00 -0.09
CA ASN A 77 9.14 -19.09 -0.52
C ASN A 77 9.70 -18.00 -1.44
N HIS A 78 8.82 -17.38 -2.21
CA HIS A 78 9.13 -16.16 -2.94
C HIS A 78 8.35 -15.02 -2.32
N LEU A 79 9.00 -13.88 -2.10
CA LEU A 79 8.33 -12.66 -1.65
C LEU A 79 7.33 -12.24 -2.73
N ASP A 80 6.08 -12.06 -2.34
CA ASP A 80 5.01 -11.70 -3.25
C ASP A 80 5.23 -10.27 -3.77
N LYS A 81 5.08 -10.13 -5.09
CA LYS A 81 5.38 -8.89 -5.80
C LYS A 81 4.34 -7.81 -5.49
N GLU A 82 3.07 -8.18 -5.29
CA GLU A 82 2.02 -7.23 -4.93
C GLU A 82 2.24 -6.72 -3.50
N CYS A 83 2.51 -7.61 -2.53
CA CYS A 83 2.82 -7.21 -1.15
C CYS A 83 4.06 -6.32 -1.09
N TYR A 84 5.13 -6.66 -1.81
CA TYR A 84 6.31 -5.81 -1.90
C TYR A 84 5.98 -4.44 -2.51
N CYS A 85 5.18 -4.38 -3.59
CA CYS A 85 4.76 -3.13 -4.20
C CYS A 85 3.90 -2.25 -3.26
N ALA A 86 3.01 -2.85 -2.46
CA ALA A 86 2.20 -2.14 -1.48
C ALA A 86 3.08 -1.52 -0.37
N ALA A 87 3.96 -2.32 0.23
CA ALA A 87 4.87 -1.84 1.26
C ALA A 87 5.89 -0.82 0.72
N PHE A 88 6.32 -0.95 -0.54
CA PHE A 88 7.15 0.07 -1.19
C PHE A 88 6.43 1.42 -1.29
N LEU A 89 5.12 1.45 -1.58
CA LEU A 89 4.35 2.68 -1.58
C LEU A 89 4.31 3.33 -0.19
N CYS A 90 4.14 2.52 0.87
CA CYS A 90 4.19 3.01 2.25
C CYS A 90 5.58 3.58 2.59
N ALA A 91 6.66 2.89 2.23
CA ALA A 91 8.03 3.37 2.45
C ALA A 91 8.35 4.68 1.70
N LYS A 92 7.66 4.96 0.59
CA LYS A 92 7.74 6.23 -0.13
C LYS A 92 6.74 7.30 0.35
N GLY A 93 5.94 7.00 1.37
CA GLY A 93 5.02 7.95 1.98
C GLY A 93 3.71 8.17 1.20
N TYR A 94 3.37 7.30 0.25
CA TYR A 94 2.05 7.31 -0.42
C TYR A 94 0.95 6.68 0.43
N GLY A 95 1.32 5.93 1.46
CA GLY A 95 0.42 5.25 2.36
C GLY A 95 1.05 4.88 3.69
N VAL A 96 0.31 4.11 4.46
CA VAL A 96 0.74 3.56 5.74
C VAL A 96 0.28 2.11 5.86
N GLN A 97 1.16 1.25 6.37
CA GLN A 97 0.84 -0.13 6.71
C GLN A 97 0.38 -0.14 8.17
N VAL A 98 -0.80 -0.69 8.43
CA VAL A 98 -1.47 -0.69 9.74
C VAL A 98 -2.18 -2.01 9.96
N GLY A 99 -2.37 -2.40 11.21
CA GLY A 99 -3.16 -3.56 11.56
C GLY A 99 -2.41 -4.50 12.48
N GLY A 100 -2.88 -5.74 12.55
CA GLY A 100 -2.47 -6.70 13.57
C GLY A 100 -3.46 -6.78 14.73
N TYR A 101 -3.29 -7.81 15.54
CA TYR A 101 -4.22 -8.18 16.60
C TYR A 101 -4.28 -7.12 17.70
N GLU A 102 -5.47 -6.56 17.93
CA GLU A 102 -5.76 -5.55 18.98
C GLU A 102 -4.90 -4.26 18.90
N ASP A 103 -4.40 -3.90 17.71
CA ASP A 103 -3.50 -2.75 17.58
C ASP A 103 -4.25 -1.40 17.54
N ASP A 104 -3.81 -0.43 18.35
CA ASP A 104 -4.42 0.91 18.46
C ASP A 104 -3.85 1.83 17.39
N LEU A 105 -4.60 1.98 16.29
CA LEU A 105 -4.16 2.68 15.09
C LEU A 105 -4.26 4.20 15.19
N THR A 106 -4.80 4.75 16.29
CA THR A 106 -5.09 6.18 16.47
C THR A 106 -3.85 7.04 16.21
N ARG A 107 -2.71 6.69 16.81
CA ARG A 107 -1.46 7.44 16.68
C ARG A 107 -0.88 7.34 15.27
N THR A 108 -0.91 6.14 14.70
CA THR A 108 -0.37 5.87 13.37
C THR A 108 -1.14 6.60 12.29
N LEU A 109 -2.48 6.59 12.35
CA LEU A 109 -3.35 7.34 11.44
C LEU A 109 -3.16 8.85 11.60
N THR A 110 -3.07 9.36 12.83
CA THR A 110 -2.79 10.80 13.09
C THR A 110 -1.47 11.22 12.44
N ALA A 111 -0.41 10.45 12.64
CA ALA A 111 0.89 10.74 12.06
C ALA A 111 0.86 10.64 10.52
N PHE A 112 0.12 9.68 9.97
CA PHE A 112 -0.06 9.53 8.54
C PHE A 112 -0.70 10.77 7.93
N PHE A 113 -1.86 11.24 8.42
CA PHE A 113 -2.51 12.44 7.88
C PHE A 113 -1.65 13.69 8.01
N HIS A 114 -0.98 13.87 9.16
CA HIS A 114 -0.04 14.95 9.37
C HIS A 114 1.09 14.95 8.32
N SER A 115 1.70 13.78 8.08
CA SER A 115 2.77 13.64 7.08
C SER A 115 2.31 13.92 5.64
N ARG A 116 1.02 13.73 5.37
CA ARG A 116 0.38 14.04 4.09
C ARG A 116 -0.08 15.51 3.98
N GLY A 117 0.10 16.31 5.02
CA GLY A 117 -0.39 17.70 5.09
C GLY A 117 -1.92 17.80 5.13
N ILE A 118 -2.60 16.74 5.58
CA ILE A 118 -4.05 16.66 5.71
C ILE A 118 -4.41 16.99 7.16
N GLU A 119 -4.79 18.25 7.41
CA GLU A 119 -5.05 18.80 8.75
C GLU A 119 -6.53 19.18 8.94
N TYR A 120 -7.45 18.42 8.33
CA TYR A 120 -8.88 18.70 8.44
C TYR A 120 -9.37 18.40 9.85
N PRO A 121 -9.96 19.37 10.58
CA PRO A 121 -10.43 19.16 11.95
C PRO A 121 -11.38 17.97 12.08
N GLU A 122 -12.24 17.75 11.09
CA GLU A 122 -13.22 16.67 11.05
C GLU A 122 -12.55 15.28 11.02
N ILE A 123 -11.39 15.14 10.37
CA ILE A 123 -10.62 13.89 10.40
C ILE A 123 -10.04 13.65 11.78
N THR A 124 -9.47 14.69 12.39
CA THR A 124 -8.97 14.63 13.78
C THR A 124 -10.09 14.28 14.75
N GLU A 125 -11.29 14.85 14.59
CA GLU A 125 -12.46 14.50 15.39
C GLU A 125 -12.85 13.02 15.25
N ILE A 126 -12.82 12.47 14.03
CA ILE A 126 -13.11 11.06 13.80
C ILE A 126 -12.06 10.17 14.49
N ILE A 127 -10.77 10.47 14.31
CA ILE A 127 -9.67 9.67 14.88
C ILE A 127 -9.65 9.76 16.42
N CYS A 128 -9.92 10.93 16.99
CA CYS A 128 -9.87 11.14 18.44
C CYS A 128 -11.17 10.76 19.17
N LYS A 129 -12.25 10.44 18.45
CA LYS A 129 -13.55 10.13 19.05
C LYS A 129 -13.49 8.87 19.91
N GLU A 130 -12.82 7.84 19.40
CA GLU A 130 -12.59 6.57 20.08
C GLU A 130 -11.31 5.94 19.49
N LYS A 131 -10.74 4.97 20.21
CA LYS A 131 -9.59 4.24 19.69
C LYS A 131 -9.98 3.45 18.45
N ILE A 132 -9.09 3.43 17.47
CA ILE A 132 -9.30 2.69 16.22
C ILE A 132 -8.55 1.37 16.31
N TYR A 133 -9.28 0.26 16.19
CA TYR A 133 -8.73 -1.09 16.29
C TYR A 133 -9.03 -1.92 15.06
N THR A 134 -8.10 -2.82 14.74
CA THR A 134 -8.28 -3.95 13.81
C THR A 134 -8.41 -5.25 14.60
N ASP A 135 -9.26 -6.17 14.13
CA ASP A 135 -9.37 -7.54 14.66
C ASP A 135 -9.50 -7.60 16.21
N CYS A 136 -10.37 -6.76 16.77
CA CYS A 136 -10.58 -6.66 18.22
C CYS A 136 -12.02 -7.04 18.61
N SER A 137 -12.50 -8.19 18.13
CA SER A 137 -13.86 -8.69 18.42
C SER A 137 -14.94 -7.60 18.21
N ASP A 138 -15.71 -7.26 19.26
CA ASP A 138 -16.77 -6.24 19.22
C ASP A 138 -16.24 -4.80 19.04
N PHE A 139 -14.93 -4.59 19.15
CA PHE A 139 -14.26 -3.28 19.04
C PHE A 139 -13.59 -3.06 17.67
N ASP A 140 -13.68 -3.99 16.73
CA ASP A 140 -13.22 -3.73 15.35
C ASP A 140 -14.07 -2.63 14.71
N ASN A 141 -13.45 -1.47 14.55
CA ASN A 141 -14.07 -0.28 14.00
C ASN A 141 -13.23 0.35 12.88
N PHE A 142 -12.17 -0.33 12.41
CA PHE A 142 -11.21 0.24 11.46
C PHE A 142 -11.87 0.59 10.13
N LYS A 143 -12.50 -0.38 9.45
CA LYS A 143 -13.16 -0.17 8.15
C LYS A 143 -14.25 0.90 8.24
N LYS A 144 -15.02 0.92 9.33
CA LYS A 144 -16.06 1.94 9.59
C LYS A 144 -15.46 3.34 9.78
N SER A 145 -14.32 3.44 10.45
CA SER A 145 -13.59 4.69 10.64
C SER A 145 -13.01 5.20 9.33
N MET A 146 -12.44 4.32 8.50
CA MET A 146 -11.95 4.68 7.16
C MET A 146 -13.08 5.21 6.28
N ALA A 147 -14.25 4.55 6.27
CA ALA A 147 -15.42 5.03 5.55
C ALA A 147 -15.91 6.41 6.03
N ALA A 148 -15.83 6.68 7.33
CA ALA A 148 -16.18 7.99 7.88
C ALA A 148 -15.18 9.08 7.44
N ILE A 149 -13.88 8.78 7.49
CA ILE A 149 -12.83 9.69 7.02
C ILE A 149 -12.98 9.95 5.52
N ASN A 150 -13.29 8.92 4.73
CA ASN A 150 -13.49 9.05 3.29
C ASN A 150 -14.64 10.00 2.92
N ARG A 151 -15.70 10.09 3.74
CA ARG A 151 -16.76 11.10 3.52
C ARG A 151 -16.25 12.53 3.63
N VAL A 152 -15.28 12.78 4.52
CA VAL A 152 -14.65 14.10 4.67
C VAL A 152 -13.72 14.35 3.47
N LEU A 153 -12.79 13.42 3.23
CA LEU A 153 -11.78 13.51 2.16
C LEU A 153 -12.41 13.71 0.77
N ASP A 154 -13.55 13.06 0.53
CA ASP A 154 -14.30 13.18 -0.72
C ASP A 154 -14.68 14.61 -1.09
N THR A 155 -14.89 15.48 -0.09
CA THR A 155 -15.20 16.91 -0.30
C THR A 155 -13.96 17.72 -0.70
N HIS A 156 -12.77 17.16 -0.52
CA HIS A 156 -11.48 17.73 -0.85
C HIS A 156 -10.84 17.08 -2.09
N GLY A 157 -11.55 16.20 -2.80
CA GLY A 157 -11.07 15.58 -4.03
C GLY A 157 -10.01 14.49 -3.81
N VAL A 158 -9.86 14.00 -2.58
CA VAL A 158 -8.96 12.91 -2.21
C VAL A 158 -9.74 11.76 -1.58
N ARG A 159 -9.16 10.57 -1.55
CA ARG A 159 -9.78 9.37 -0.97
C ARG A 159 -8.73 8.37 -0.49
N LEU A 160 -9.04 7.69 0.60
CA LEU A 160 -8.33 6.51 1.06
C LEU A 160 -8.76 5.28 0.27
N ILE A 161 -7.79 4.50 -0.18
CA ILE A 161 -7.98 3.10 -0.55
C ILE A 161 -7.36 2.25 0.55
N VAL A 162 -8.13 1.29 1.06
CA VAL A 162 -7.67 0.33 2.05
C VAL A 162 -7.50 -1.02 1.35
N LEU A 163 -6.27 -1.53 1.33
CA LEU A 163 -5.93 -2.86 0.81
C LEU A 163 -5.75 -3.81 2.00
N GLU A 164 -6.59 -4.82 2.13
CA GLU A 164 -6.42 -5.87 3.15
C GLU A 164 -5.52 -6.98 2.61
N ASP A 165 -4.43 -7.30 3.31
CA ASP A 165 -3.44 -8.33 2.95
C ASP A 165 -3.90 -9.71 3.44
N PHE A 166 -3.86 -10.73 2.57
CA PHE A 166 -4.20 -12.12 2.89
C PHE A 166 -3.04 -13.11 2.70
N VAL A 167 -1.82 -12.59 2.49
CA VAL A 167 -0.64 -13.38 2.15
C VAL A 167 0.24 -13.61 3.38
N TYR A 168 0.57 -12.55 4.12
CA TYR A 168 1.59 -12.62 5.17
C TYR A 168 1.05 -12.44 6.59
N CYS A 169 0.01 -11.63 6.77
CA CYS A 169 -0.58 -11.38 8.07
C CYS A 169 -2.08 -11.09 7.93
N ASP A 170 -2.91 -11.89 8.61
CA ASP A 170 -4.34 -11.63 8.66
C ASP A 170 -4.61 -10.28 9.35
N CYS A 171 -5.57 -9.52 8.81
CA CYS A 171 -5.98 -8.22 9.33
C CYS A 171 -4.88 -7.15 9.34
N GLU A 172 -3.92 -7.26 8.41
CA GLU A 172 -3.02 -6.18 8.04
C GLU A 172 -3.52 -5.43 6.81
N TYR A 173 -3.36 -4.11 6.82
CA TYR A 173 -3.91 -3.22 5.83
C TYR A 173 -2.87 -2.24 5.32
N THR A 174 -2.86 -2.03 4.01
CA THR A 174 -2.20 -0.87 3.38
C THR A 174 -3.23 0.21 3.12
N VAL A 175 -3.09 1.37 3.77
CA VAL A 175 -3.94 2.54 3.54
C VAL A 175 -3.21 3.53 2.64
N LEU A 176 -3.75 3.79 1.46
CA LEU A 176 -3.21 4.74 0.49
C LEU A 176 -4.09 5.97 0.41
N CYS A 177 -3.52 7.17 0.33
CA CYS A 177 -4.28 8.41 0.11
C CYS A 177 -4.05 8.93 -1.32
N LEU A 178 -5.08 8.85 -2.16
CA LEU A 178 -5.02 9.14 -3.59
C LEU A 178 -5.97 10.27 -3.99
N ASP A 179 -5.74 10.82 -5.19
CA ASP A 179 -6.76 11.62 -5.87
C ASP A 179 -8.04 10.79 -6.08
N LYS A 180 -9.20 11.43 -5.88
CA LYS A 180 -10.49 10.75 -5.94
C LYS A 180 -10.79 10.14 -7.32
N ALA A 181 -10.44 10.82 -8.42
CA ALA A 181 -10.69 10.29 -9.76
C ALA A 181 -9.80 9.08 -10.04
N LEU A 182 -8.55 9.09 -9.55
CA LEU A 182 -7.68 7.92 -9.59
C LEU A 182 -8.27 6.77 -8.75
N ALA A 183 -8.75 7.06 -7.54
CA ALA A 183 -9.36 6.05 -6.67
C ALA A 183 -10.61 5.41 -7.30
N ASP A 184 -11.50 6.21 -7.88
CA ASP A 184 -12.67 5.73 -8.63
C ASP A 184 -12.28 4.82 -9.80
N LYS A 185 -11.22 5.18 -10.53
CA LYS A 185 -10.68 4.34 -11.61
C LYS A 185 -10.20 3.00 -11.07
N ILE A 186 -9.42 2.99 -9.98
CA ILE A 186 -8.87 1.77 -9.36
C ILE A 186 -10.01 0.84 -8.94
N LEU A 187 -11.02 1.36 -8.24
CA LEU A 187 -12.18 0.58 -7.79
C LEU A 187 -12.95 -0.08 -8.93
N SER A 188 -13.15 0.66 -10.03
CA SER A 188 -13.94 0.18 -11.16
C SER A 188 -13.29 -0.98 -11.92
N SER A 189 -11.98 -1.18 -11.74
CA SER A 189 -11.18 -2.13 -12.52
C SER A 189 -10.29 -3.00 -11.64
N TRP A 190 -10.53 -3.02 -10.32
CA TRP A 190 -9.68 -3.74 -9.37
C TRP A 190 -9.76 -5.25 -9.59
N SER A 191 -8.61 -5.90 -9.53
CA SER A 191 -8.49 -7.34 -9.39
C SER A 191 -7.16 -7.63 -8.71
N SER A 192 -7.19 -8.34 -7.59
CA SER A 192 -6.01 -8.91 -6.96
C SER A 192 -6.43 -10.22 -6.29
N ASP A 193 -5.54 -11.21 -6.36
CA ASP A 193 -5.71 -12.48 -5.64
C ASP A 193 -5.17 -12.37 -4.20
N ASN A 194 -4.43 -11.30 -3.91
CA ASN A 194 -3.71 -11.08 -2.64
C ASN A 194 -4.35 -9.98 -1.78
N PHE A 195 -5.14 -9.09 -2.39
CA PHE A 195 -5.72 -7.92 -1.74
C PHE A 195 -7.19 -7.70 -2.07
N GLU A 196 -7.98 -7.42 -1.03
CA GLU A 196 -9.33 -6.88 -1.16
C GLU A 196 -9.32 -5.36 -0.93
N ILE A 197 -10.07 -4.61 -1.76
CA ILE A 197 -10.20 -3.16 -1.62
C ILE A 197 -11.44 -2.79 -0.81
N TYR A 198 -11.23 -1.92 0.18
CA TYR A 198 -12.27 -1.25 0.95
C TYR A 198 -12.18 0.27 0.86
N LEU A 199 -13.34 0.91 1.08
CA LEU A 199 -13.53 2.35 1.20
C LEU A 199 -14.02 2.74 2.59
#